data_AF-A0A1Q5NA69-F1
#
_entry.id   AF-A0A1Q5NA69-F1
#
_cell.length_a   1.000
_cell.length_b   1.000
_cell.length_c   1.000
_cell.angle_alpha   90.00
_cell.angle_beta   90.00
_cell.angle_gamma   90.00
#
_symmetry.space_group_name_H-M   'P 1'
#
loop_
_entity.id
_entity.type
_entity.pdbx_description
1 polymer ?
#
loop_
_entity_poly.entity_id
_entity_poly.type
_entity_poly.pdbx_seq_one_letter_code
_entity_poly.pdbx_strand_id
1 'polypeptide(L)' 'MPDHTYLAAVRESYDTVASAYFERVRPPEELDPLSRGLLNVFAETVRTAGLGPVADLGCGPGRVTAYLARRPEQP' A
#
# COMPACT_ATOMS: atom_id res chain seq x y z
N MET A 1 8.11 -8.00 29.93
CA MET A 1 8.13 -8.07 28.46
C MET A 1 6.72 -8.40 28.00
N PRO A 2 6.12 -7.64 27.07
CA PRO A 2 4.78 -7.95 26.58
C PRO A 2 4.78 -9.31 25.90
N ASP A 3 3.68 -10.04 26.06
CA ASP A 3 3.45 -11.28 25.32
C ASP A 3 3.18 -10.92 23.85
N HIS A 4 4.02 -11.45 22.96
CA HIS A 4 3.96 -11.21 21.52
C HIS A 4 3.38 -12.39 20.73
N THR A 5 2.90 -13.44 21.41
CA THR A 5 2.29 -14.61 20.74
C THR A 5 1.09 -14.23 19.86
N TYR A 6 0.36 -13.17 20.21
CA TYR A 6 -0.72 -12.63 19.39
C TYR A 6 -0.26 -12.18 17.99
N LEU A 7 1.00 -11.77 17.80
CA LEU A 7 1.52 -11.36 16.50
C LEU A 7 1.55 -12.52 15.51
N ALA A 8 1.84 -13.73 15.99
CA ALA A 8 1.81 -14.93 15.16
C ALA A 8 0.37 -15.27 14.74
N ALA A 9 -0.58 -15.19 15.68
CA ALA A 9 -2.00 -15.41 15.40
C ALA A 9 -2.56 -14.36 14.40
N VAL A 10 -2.18 -13.08 14.55
CA VAL A 10 -2.56 -12.03 13.60
C VAL A 10 -1.98 -12.31 12.22
N ARG A 11 -0.69 -12.68 12.13
CA ARG A 11 -0.05 -13.00 10.85
C ARG A 11 -0.76 -14.17 10.15
N GLU A 12 -1.00 -15.27 10.87
CA GLU A 12 -1.68 -16.45 10.33
C GLU A 12 -3.09 -16.11 9.82
N SER A 13 -3.84 -15.30 10.58
CA SER A 13 -5.17 -14.85 10.17
C SER A 13 -5.12 -14.02 8.88
N TYR A 14 -4.12 -13.15 8.70
CA TYR A 14 -3.96 -12.36 7.48
C TYR A 14 -3.49 -13.23 6.30
N ASP A 15 -2.50 -14.10 6.51
CA ASP A 15 -1.96 -14.97 5.47
C ASP A 15 -3.02 -15.91 4.90
N THR A 16 -3.93 -16.39 5.74
CA THR A 16 -5.06 -17.27 5.34
C THR A 16 -5.96 -16.62 4.28
N VAL A 17 -6.15 -15.30 4.33
CA VAL A 17 -7.12 -14.59 3.46
C VAL A 17 -6.44 -13.67 2.44
N ALA A 18 -5.14 -13.41 2.57
CA ALA A 18 -4.43 -12.41 1.78
C ALA A 18 -4.57 -12.62 0.27
N SER A 19 -4.39 -13.85 -0.23
CA SER A 19 -4.53 -14.17 -1.66
C SER A 19 -5.97 -13.97 -2.15
N ALA A 20 -6.96 -14.43 -1.39
CA ALA A 20 -8.37 -14.29 -1.75
C ALA A 20 -8.83 -12.81 -1.71
N TYR A 21 -8.30 -12.03 -0.77
CA TYR A 21 -8.52 -10.59 -0.70
C TYR A 21 -7.88 -9.87 -1.89
N PHE A 22 -6.64 -10.23 -2.24
CA PHE A 22 -5.95 -9.68 -3.41
C PHE A 22 -6.77 -9.85 -4.69
N GLU A 23 -7.30 -11.04 -4.98
CA GLU A 23 -8.11 -11.27 -6.18
C GLU A 23 -9.41 -10.45 -6.24
N ARG A 24 -9.97 -10.05 -5.09
CA ARG A 24 -11.24 -9.33 -5.01
C ARG A 24 -11.11 -7.81 -4.98
N VAL A 25 -9.98 -7.31 -4.53
CA VAL A 25 -9.79 -5.88 -4.28
C VAL A 25 -9.33 -5.21 -5.56
N ARG A 26 -10.00 -4.12 -5.92
CA ARG A 26 -9.63 -3.30 -7.07
C ARG A 26 -8.19 -2.80 -6.94
N PRO A 27 -7.39 -2.87 -8.01
CA PRO A 27 -6.06 -2.30 -7.99
C PRO A 27 -6.13 -0.76 -7.90
N PRO A 28 -5.05 -0.08 -7.50
CA PRO A 28 -5.03 1.37 -7.30
C PRO A 28 -5.57 2.21 -8.47
N GLU A 29 -5.43 1.72 -9.69
CA GLU A 29 -5.92 2.34 -10.93
C GLU A 29 -7.45 2.38 -11.03
N GLU A 30 -8.12 1.43 -10.39
CA GLU A 30 -9.58 1.26 -10.38
C GLU A 30 -10.24 1.75 -9.09
N LEU A 31 -9.46 2.36 -8.19
CA LEU A 31 -10.01 2.99 -6.99
C LEU A 31 -10.91 4.17 -7.35
N ASP A 32 -11.84 4.48 -6.46
CA ASP A 32 -12.65 5.69 -6.60
C ASP A 32 -11.74 6.94 -6.66
N PRO A 33 -12.21 8.04 -7.28
CA PRO A 33 -11.39 9.22 -7.51
C PRO A 33 -10.76 9.80 -6.23
N LEU A 34 -11.45 9.74 -5.10
CA LEU A 34 -10.94 10.27 -3.83
C LEU A 34 -9.79 9.42 -3.31
N SER A 35 -9.99 8.10 -3.22
CA SER A 35 -8.96 7.17 -2.76
C SER A 35 -7.69 7.23 -3.63
N ARG A 36 -7.85 7.29 -4.95
CA ARG A 36 -6.73 7.45 -5.89
C ARG A 36 -6.06 8.82 -5.75
N GLY A 37 -6.85 9.88 -5.55
CA GLY A 37 -6.35 11.23 -5.32
C GLY A 37 -5.46 11.32 -4.06
N LEU A 38 -5.86 10.67 -2.96
CA LEU A 38 -5.08 10.65 -1.72
C LEU A 38 -3.68 10.05 -1.90
N LEU A 39 -3.56 8.95 -2.65
CA LEU A 39 -2.27 8.34 -2.98
C LEU A 39 -1.37 9.30 -3.77
N ASN A 40 -1.96 10.01 -4.75
CA ASN A 40 -1.22 10.96 -5.57
C ASN A 40 -0.74 12.18 -4.77
N VAL A 41 -1.62 12.77 -3.95
CA VAL A 41 -1.29 13.91 -3.08
C VAL A 41 -0.17 13.55 -2.11
N PHE A 42 -0.24 12.37 -1.49
CA PHE A 42 0.83 11.88 -0.62
C PHE A 42 2.16 11.78 -1.40
N ALA A 43 2.16 11.13 -2.55
CA ALA A 43 3.36 10.93 -3.34
C ALA A 43 3.97 12.25 -3.84
N GLU A 44 3.14 13.19 -4.27
CA GLU A 44 3.55 14.54 -4.67
C GLU A 44 4.16 15.30 -3.49
N THR A 45 3.51 15.27 -2.33
CA THR A 45 3.97 15.97 -1.11
C THR A 45 5.36 15.49 -0.70
N VAL A 46 5.57 14.17 -0.64
CA VAL A 46 6.87 13.57 -0.26
C VAL A 46 7.97 13.95 -1.24
N ARG A 47 7.68 13.94 -2.55
CA ARG A 47 8.63 14.31 -3.60
C ARG A 47 8.98 15.79 -3.54
N THR A 48 7.99 16.67 -3.47
CA THR A 48 8.19 18.12 -3.42
C THR A 48 8.96 18.55 -2.18
N ALA A 49 8.74 17.88 -1.05
CA ALA A 49 9.48 18.14 0.18
C ALA A 49 10.87 17.48 0.24
N GLY A 50 11.25 16.65 -0.76
CA GLY A 50 12.56 16.01 -0.81
C GLY A 50 12.83 15.02 0.33
N LEU A 51 11.79 14.35 0.85
CA LEU A 51 11.88 13.52 2.06
C LEU A 51 12.54 12.14 1.84
N GLY A 52 12.92 11.83 0.60
CA GLY A 52 13.58 10.57 0.26
C GLY A 52 12.61 9.41 -0.02
N PRO A 53 13.10 8.16 0.02
CA PRO A 53 12.31 6.97 -0.31
C PRO A 53 11.15 6.72 0.66
N VAL A 54 10.04 6.20 0.13
CA VAL A 54 8.88 5.75 0.92
C VAL A 54 8.94 4.25 1.13
N ALA A 55 8.64 3.80 2.35
CA ALA A 55 8.40 2.39 2.66
C ALA A 55 6.89 2.11 2.79
N ASP A 56 6.40 1.12 2.05
CA ASP A 56 5.02 0.61 2.13
C ASP A 56 5.01 -0.63 3.05
N LEU A 57 4.64 -0.43 4.32
CA LEU A 57 4.73 -1.45 5.36
C LEU A 57 3.45 -2.29 5.40
N GLY A 58 3.59 -3.61 5.25
CA GLY A 58 2.43 -4.50 5.09
C GLY A 58 1.81 -4.44 3.70
N CYS A 59 2.62 -4.16 2.67
CA CYS A 59 2.18 -3.96 1.29
C CYS A 59 1.52 -5.19 0.63
N GLY A 60 1.57 -6.36 1.30
CA GLY A 60 1.08 -7.61 0.74
C GLY A 60 1.75 -7.89 -0.61
N PRO A 61 0.97 -8.16 -1.68
CA PRO A 61 1.51 -8.33 -3.03
C PRO A 61 2.07 -7.06 -3.69
N GLY A 62 2.05 -5.90 -3.02
CA GLY A 62 2.75 -4.69 -3.45
C GLY A 62 2.02 -3.81 -4.45
N ARG A 63 0.68 -3.87 -4.55
CA ARG A 63 -0.08 -3.05 -5.52
C ARG A 63 0.12 -1.55 -5.34
N VAL A 64 0.04 -1.06 -4.10
CA VAL A 64 0.24 0.37 -3.78
C VAL A 64 1.69 0.76 -4.01
N THR A 65 2.64 -0.05 -3.55
CA THR A 65 4.07 0.11 -3.88
C THR A 65 4.29 0.28 -5.39
N ALA A 66 3.75 -0.64 -6.19
CA ALA A 66 3.89 -0.60 -7.65
C ALA A 66 3.21 0.63 -8.26
N TYR A 67 2.02 1.00 -7.80
CA TYR A 67 1.30 2.20 -8.24
C TYR A 67 2.10 3.48 -7.98
N LEU A 68 2.67 3.63 -6.78
CA LEU A 68 3.46 4.80 -6.38
C LEU A 68 4.85 4.84 -7.05
N ALA A 69 5.41 3.68 -7.37
CA ALA A 69 6.69 3.56 -8.07
C ALA A 69 6.57 3.89 -9.57
N ARG A 70 5.37 3.71 -10.16
CA ARG A 70 5.11 4.19 -11.52
C ARG A 70 5.27 5.70 -11.53
N ARG A 71 6.10 6.18 -12.45
CA ARG A 71 6.22 7.60 -12.71
C ARG A 71 4.88 8.05 -13.30
N PRO A 72 4.17 9.04 -12.74
CA PRO A 72 3.18 9.73 -13.54
C PRO A 72 3.95 10.29 -14.75
N GLU A 73 3.49 9.99 -15.96
CA GLU A 73 3.96 10.71 -17.14
C GLU A 73 3.67 12.19 -16.87
N GLN A 74 4.73 12.98 -16.66
CA GLN A 74 4.58 14.43 -16.64
C GLN A 74 4.43 14.88 -18.10
N PRO A 75 3.41 15.69 -18.45
CA PRO A 75 3.52 16.54 -19.62
C PRO A 75 4.67 17.54 -19.48
#